data_AF-A0A377W4S7-F1
#
_entry.id   AF-A0A377W4S7-F1
#
_cell.length_a   1.000
_cell.length_b   1.000
_cell.length_c   1.000
_cell.angle_alpha   90.00
_cell.angle_beta   90.00
_cell.angle_gamma   90.00
#
_symmetry.space_group_name_H-M   'P 1'
#
loop_
_entity.id
_entity.type
_entity.pdbx_description
1 polymer ?
#
loop_
_entity_poly.entity_id
_entity_poly.type
_entity_poly.pdbx_seq_one_letter_code
_entity_poly.pdbx_strand_id
1 'polypeptide(L)'
;MTKSRWPLAGVKVTQQGVDGRLQAILRAHEQQMGDFTLHLDGQASDFLPDSGRWQWRYWGEGHLPRWQARWDVKGSGEWRGQCYYPEQPLHRLR
;
A
#
# COMPACT_ATOMS: atom_id res chain seq x y z
N MET A 1 -18.93 10.64 -26.56
CA MET A 1 -19.33 9.40 -25.85
C MET A 1 -18.11 8.82 -25.17
N THR A 2 -17.94 9.04 -23.87
CA THR A 2 -16.78 8.51 -23.12
C THR A 2 -17.21 7.28 -22.34
N LYS A 3 -16.62 6.13 -22.67
CA LYS A 3 -16.94 4.82 -22.10
C LYS A 3 -16.05 4.57 -20.89
N SER A 4 -16.59 4.75 -19.69
CA SER A 4 -15.92 4.34 -18.46
C SER A 4 -16.06 2.83 -18.29
N ARG A 5 -14.95 2.10 -18.43
CA ARG A 5 -14.90 0.68 -18.06
C ARG A 5 -14.75 0.62 -16.55
N TRP A 6 -15.80 0.15 -15.87
CA TRP A 6 -15.82 -0.01 -14.43
C TRP A 6 -14.68 -0.93 -13.98
N PRO A 7 -13.87 -0.54 -12.99
CA PRO A 7 -12.96 -1.47 -12.32
C PRO A 7 -13.74 -2.66 -11.74
N LEU A 8 -13.07 -3.81 -11.69
CA LEU A 8 -13.55 -5.05 -11.09
C LEU A 8 -14.20 -4.75 -9.73
N ALA A 9 -15.42 -5.24 -9.51
CA ALA A 9 -16.30 -4.88 -8.41
C ALA A 9 -15.53 -4.67 -7.08
N GLY A 10 -15.45 -3.42 -6.61
CA GLY A 10 -14.95 -3.09 -5.28
C GLY A 10 -13.81 -2.07 -5.21
N VAL A 11 -13.11 -1.75 -6.30
CA VAL A 11 -12.13 -0.64 -6.34
C VAL A 11 -12.72 0.54 -7.11
N LYS A 12 -12.58 1.75 -6.62
CA LYS A 12 -12.98 2.99 -7.31
C LYS A 12 -11.78 3.94 -7.31
N VAL A 13 -11.51 4.52 -8.46
CA VAL A 13 -10.52 5.59 -8.59
C VAL A 13 -11.28 6.90 -8.68
N THR A 14 -11.06 7.79 -7.72
CA THR A 14 -11.65 9.13 -7.65
C THR A 14 -10.55 10.17 -7.92
N GLN A 15 -10.90 11.45 -7.97
CA GLN A 15 -9.88 12.50 -7.99
C GLN A 15 -9.11 12.59 -6.66
N GLN A 16 -9.70 12.07 -5.59
CA GLN A 16 -9.21 12.13 -4.22
C GLN A 16 -8.30 10.94 -3.87
N GLY A 17 -8.39 9.82 -4.60
CA GLY A 17 -7.51 8.68 -4.44
C GLY A 17 -8.17 7.37 -4.84
N VAL A 18 -7.68 6.27 -4.25
CA VAL A 18 -8.23 4.93 -4.48
C VAL A 18 -9.07 4.49 -3.28
N ASP A 19 -10.32 4.18 -3.53
CA ASP A 19 -11.20 3.49 -2.59
C ASP A 19 -11.31 2.02 -2.97
N GLY A 20 -11.35 1.12 -2.00
CA GLY A 20 -11.60 -0.30 -2.26
C GLY A 20 -10.56 -1.25 -1.72
N ARG A 21 -10.73 -2.53 -2.04
CA ARG A 21 -9.77 -3.57 -1.64
C ARG A 21 -8.47 -3.41 -2.44
N LEU A 22 -7.35 -3.21 -1.75
CA LEU A 22 -6.02 -3.21 -2.31
C LEU A 22 -5.24 -4.45 -1.87
N GLN A 23 -4.58 -5.09 -2.83
CA GLN A 23 -3.69 -6.24 -2.62
C GLN A 23 -2.30 -5.94 -3.15
N ALA A 24 -1.28 -6.32 -2.39
CA ALA A 24 0.11 -6.28 -2.81
C ALA A 24 0.82 -7.59 -2.43
N ILE A 25 1.74 -8.03 -3.28
CA ILE A 25 2.58 -9.21 -3.03
C ILE A 25 4.02 -8.79 -3.29
N LEU A 26 4.84 -8.86 -2.25
CA LEU A 26 6.27 -8.61 -2.32
C LEU A 26 6.97 -9.97 -2.33
N ARG A 27 7.76 -10.22 -3.37
CA ARG A 27 8.59 -11.42 -3.50
C ARG A 27 10.02 -10.99 -3.70
N ALA A 28 10.93 -11.57 -2.95
CA ALA A 28 12.35 -11.45 -3.25
C ALA A 28 12.99 -12.84 -3.23
N HIS A 29 13.92 -13.00 -4.16
CA HIS A 29 14.81 -14.13 -4.25
C HIS A 29 16.22 -13.56 -4.33
N GLU A 30 17.02 -13.76 -3.29
CA GLU A 30 18.43 -13.34 -3.28
C GLU A 30 19.26 -14.45 -2.63
N GLN A 31 20.40 -14.78 -3.25
CA GLN A 31 21.18 -15.97 -2.91
C GLN A 31 21.64 -16.02 -1.44
N GLN A 32 21.81 -14.85 -0.81
CA GLN A 32 22.28 -14.77 0.57
C GLN A 32 21.20 -14.48 1.62
N MET A 33 20.12 -13.78 1.27
CA MET A 33 18.98 -13.43 2.11
C MET A 33 17.85 -14.45 2.02
N GLY A 34 17.88 -15.31 1.00
CA GLY A 34 16.90 -16.37 0.80
C GLY A 34 15.65 -15.94 0.05
N ASP A 35 14.66 -16.83 0.09
CA ASP A 35 13.36 -16.66 -0.54
C ASP A 35 12.36 -16.15 0.49
N PHE A 36 11.64 -15.08 0.16
CA PHE A 36 10.48 -14.68 0.94
C PHE A 36 9.32 -14.17 0.09
N THR A 37 8.11 -14.39 0.61
CA THR A 37 6.87 -13.83 0.07
C THR A 37 6.10 -13.14 1.19
N LEU A 38 5.71 -11.90 0.96
CA LEU A 38 4.86 -11.12 1.86
C LEU A 38 3.60 -10.68 1.10
N HIS A 39 2.46 -11.04 1.64
CA HIS A 39 1.15 -10.61 1.18
C HIS A 39 0.64 -9.45 2.04
N LEU A 40 0.02 -8.48 1.38
CA LEU A 40 -0.73 -7.40 2.01
C LEU A 40 -2.11 -7.37 1.35
N ASP A 41 -3.16 -7.38 2.16
CA ASP A 41 -4.54 -7.30 1.69
C ASP A 41 -5.36 -6.43 2.64
N GLY A 42 -6.05 -5.43 2.09
CA GLY A 42 -6.67 -4.40 2.91
C GLY A 42 -7.68 -3.53 2.20
N GLN A 43 -8.31 -2.65 2.96
CA GLN A 43 -9.30 -1.69 2.48
C GLN A 43 -8.68 -0.28 2.47
N ALA A 44 -8.78 0.36 1.31
CA ALA A 44 -8.36 1.73 1.08
C ALA A 44 -9.56 2.68 1.09
N SER A 45 -9.30 3.91 1.56
CA SER A 45 -10.21 5.05 1.53
C SER A 45 -9.41 6.28 1.10
N ASP A 46 -9.80 6.87 -0.02
CA ASP A 46 -9.12 8.01 -0.65
C ASP A 46 -7.59 7.83 -0.70
N PHE A 47 -7.11 6.60 -0.93
CA PHE A 47 -5.70 6.29 -0.77
C PHE A 47 -4.85 6.90 -1.88
N LEU A 48 -3.90 7.73 -1.46
CA LEU A 48 -2.72 8.17 -2.17
C LEU A 48 -1.50 7.90 -1.26
N PRO A 49 -0.27 7.75 -1.79
CA PRO A 49 0.92 7.61 -0.95
C PRO A 49 1.05 8.81 0.02
N ASP A 50 0.69 9.99 -0.46
CA ASP A 50 0.89 11.25 0.24
C ASP A 50 -0.32 11.67 1.10
N SER A 51 -1.50 11.09 0.86
CA SER A 51 -2.74 11.42 1.57
C SER A 51 -3.70 10.22 1.64
N GLY A 52 -4.56 10.18 2.64
CA GLY A 52 -5.58 9.13 2.74
C GLY A 52 -5.11 7.90 3.51
N ARG A 53 -5.86 6.80 3.38
CA ARG A 53 -5.73 5.66 4.30
C ARG A 53 -5.80 4.31 3.60
N TRP A 54 -4.91 3.41 4.00
CA TRP A 54 -5.02 1.99 3.67
C TRP A 54 -4.82 1.17 4.93
N GLN A 55 -5.83 0.38 5.32
CA GLN A 55 -5.74 -0.56 6.44
C GLN A 55 -5.62 -1.96 5.89
N TRP A 56 -4.57 -2.69 6.23
CA TRP A 56 -4.31 -4.02 5.70
C TRP A 56 -3.97 -5.04 6.77
N ARG A 57 -4.17 -6.30 6.42
CA ARG A 57 -3.52 -7.44 7.06
C ARG A 57 -2.34 -7.85 6.20
N TYR A 58 -1.29 -8.34 6.84
CA TYR A 58 -0.17 -8.94 6.15
C TYR A 58 0.12 -10.32 6.70
N TRP A 59 0.63 -11.18 5.83
CA TRP A 59 1.15 -12.48 6.19
C TRP A 59 2.25 -12.86 5.21
N GLY A 60 3.23 -13.59 5.68
CA GLY A 60 4.35 -13.97 4.84
C GLY A 60 5.22 -15.01 5.52
N GLU A 61 5.95 -15.71 4.68
CA GLU A 61 6.92 -16.70 5.09
C GLU A 61 8.19 -16.56 4.27
N GLY A 62 9.26 -17.09 4.81
CA GLY A 62 10.53 -17.14 4.11
C GLY A 62 11.48 -18.20 4.65
N HIS A 63 12.50 -18.46 3.85
CA HIS A 63 13.60 -19.33 4.19
C HIS A 63 14.89 -18.52 4.21
N LEU A 64 15.70 -18.72 5.24
CA LEU A 64 17.02 -18.11 5.42
C LEU A 64 18.08 -19.20 5.21
N PRO A 65 18.63 -19.36 3.97
CA PRO A 65 19.54 -20.45 3.64
C PRO A 65 20.77 -20.51 4.55
N ARG A 66 21.33 -19.34 4.89
CA ARG A 66 22.52 -19.24 5.76
C ARG A 66 22.33 -19.84 7.14
N TRP A 67 21.11 -19.82 7.67
CA TRP A 67 20.81 -20.35 9.02
C TRP A 67 19.91 -21.59 8.98
N GLN A 68 19.61 -22.11 7.79
CA GLN A 68 18.67 -23.22 7.60
C GLN A 68 17.36 -23.01 8.38
N ALA A 69 16.92 -21.75 8.45
CA ALA A 69 15.82 -21.33 9.29
C ALA A 69 14.63 -20.92 8.44
N ARG A 70 13.42 -21.19 8.93
CA ARG A 70 12.18 -20.69 8.35
C ARG A 70 11.56 -19.67 9.30
N TRP A 71 10.90 -18.68 8.73
CA TRP A 71 10.10 -17.73 9.49
C TRP A 71 8.70 -17.63 8.88
N ASP A 72 7.72 -17.35 9.73
CA ASP A 72 6.33 -17.02 9.39
C ASP A 72 5.94 -15.78 10.20
N VAL A 73 5.26 -14.84 9.56
CA VAL A 73 4.80 -13.60 10.19
C VAL A 73 3.39 -13.31 9.75
N LYS A 74 2.61 -12.75 10.66
CA LYS A 74 1.29 -12.21 10.37
C LYS A 74 0.98 -11.01 11.25
N GLY A 75 0.21 -10.08 10.73
CA GLY A 75 -0.21 -8.91 11.48
C GLY A 75 -1.13 -8.01 10.68
N SER A 76 -1.28 -6.78 11.18
CA SER A 76 -2.04 -5.72 10.52
C SER A 76 -1.25 -4.43 10.53
N GLY A 77 -1.50 -3.58 9.53
CA GLY A 77 -0.88 -2.29 9.38
C GLY A 77 -1.88 -1.26 8.89
N GLU A 78 -1.50 0.00 9.03
CA GLU A 78 -2.27 1.11 8.51
C GLU A 78 -1.32 2.16 7.95
N TRP A 79 -1.55 2.54 6.70
CA TRP A 79 -1.02 3.76 6.12
C TRP A 79 -1.97 4.90 6.43
N ARG A 80 -1.41 6.01 6.92
CA ARG A 80 -2.09 7.29 6.99
C ARG A 80 -1.18 8.32 6.32
N GLY A 81 -1.51 8.66 5.09
CA GLY A 81 -0.84 9.74 4.38
C GLY A 81 -1.26 11.06 5.03
N GLN A 82 -0.29 11.79 5.55
CA GLN A 82 -0.50 13.16 6.02
C GLN A 82 0.57 14.04 5.37
N CYS A 83 0.31 14.49 4.15
CA CYS A 83 1.06 15.62 3.61
C CYS A 83 0.74 16.87 4.41
N TYR A 84 1.69 17.29 5.24
CA TYR A 84 1.73 18.65 5.76
C TYR A 84 2.03 19.59 4.60
N TYR A 85 1.04 20.33 4.11
CA TYR A 85 1.26 21.53 3.33
C TYR A 85 1.49 22.67 4.33
N PRO A 86 2.71 23.19 4.52
CA PRO A 86 2.86 24.48 5.17
C PRO A 86 2.12 25.50 4.31
N GLU A 87 1.18 26.20 4.93
CA GLU A 87 0.44 27.35 4.40
C GLU A 87 1.33 28.19 3.47
N GLN A 88 0.97 28.31 2.19
CA GLN A 88 1.55 29.33 1.33
C GLN A 88 1.09 30.69 1.88
N PRO A 89 1.98 31.63 2.24
CA PRO A 89 1.54 32.97 2.58
C PRO A 89 1.06 33.66 1.29
N LEU A 90 -0.26 33.66 1.10
CA LEU A 90 -0.92 34.69 0.31
C LEU A 90 -0.79 36.00 1.10
N HIS A 91 -0.02 36.96 0.58
CA HIS A 91 -0.24 38.41 0.60
C HIS A 91 1.07 39.09 0.14
N ARG A 92 1.13 39.57 -1.10
CA ARG A 92 0.72 40.91 -1.60
C ARG A 92 1.72 42.02 -1.23
N LEU A 93 2.53 42.41 -2.21
CA LEU A 93 3.09 43.77 -2.38
C LEU A 93 2.97 44.04 -3.90
N ARG A 94 2.02 44.86 -4.36
CA ARG A 94 2.14 46.33 -4.53
C ARG A 94 3.45 46.74 -5.18
#